data_AF-A0A2V9IH35-F1
#
_entry.id   AF-A0A2V9IH35-F1
#
_cell.length_a   1.000
_cell.length_b   1.000
_cell.length_c   1.000
_cell.angle_alpha   90.00
_cell.angle_beta   90.00
_cell.angle_gamma   90.00
#
_symmetry.space_group_name_H-M   'P 1'
#
loop_
_entity.id
_entity.type
_entity.pdbx_description
1 polymer ?
#
loop_
_entity_poly.entity_id
_entity_poly.type
_entity_poly.pdbx_seq_one_letter_code
_entity_poly.pdbx_strand_id
1 'polypeptide(L)' 'MSVRDKEFLRTAAARALVDACPVEIFEPIDRRVRVNKDQEDECTLCGRCLEIAGDRIEIIKHYD' A
#
# COMPACT_ATOMS: atom_id res chain seq x y z
N MET A 1 -0.02 3.53 -21.04
CA MET A 1 -0.76 4.27 -20.00
C MET A 1 -1.92 3.40 -19.50
N SER A 2 -1.85 2.89 -18.28
CA SER A 2 -3.02 2.39 -17.53
C SER A 2 -2.62 2.07 -16.10
N VAL A 3 -2.83 3.05 -15.21
CA VAL A 3 -2.88 2.78 -13.77
C VAL A 3 -4.27 2.22 -13.52
N ARG A 4 -4.37 0.94 -13.18
CA ARG A 4 -5.66 0.32 -12.82
C ARG A 4 -5.97 0.74 -11.39
N ASP A 5 -6.75 1.81 -11.27
CA ASP A 5 -7.41 2.24 -10.04
C ASP A 5 -8.35 1.13 -9.52
N LYS A 6 -7.81 0.16 -8.76
CA LYS A 6 -8.62 -0.75 -7.96
C LYS A 6 -8.69 -0.23 -6.54
N GLU A 7 -9.84 0.37 -6.22
CA GLU A 7 -10.39 0.55 -4.88
C GLU A 7 -9.59 1.36 -3.86
N PHE A 8 -9.80 2.67 -3.94
CA PHE A 8 -9.54 3.64 -2.90
C PHE A 8 -10.11 3.24 -1.53
N LEU A 9 -9.21 2.96 -0.59
CA LEU A 9 -9.54 2.64 0.81
C LEU A 9 -10.10 3.86 1.54
N ARG A 10 -11.28 3.72 2.18
CA ARG A 10 -11.89 4.77 3.03
C ARG A 10 -10.90 5.24 4.12
N THR A 11 -10.99 6.51 4.51
CA THR A 11 -10.04 7.25 5.37
C THR A 11 -9.44 6.48 6.56
N ALA A 12 -10.23 5.66 7.27
CA ALA A 12 -9.73 4.89 8.41
C ALA A 12 -8.75 3.78 8.01
N ALA A 13 -9.02 3.08 6.90
CA ALA A 13 -8.12 2.06 6.38
C ALA A 13 -6.87 2.66 5.73
N ALA A 14 -7.01 3.85 5.12
CA ALA A 14 -5.87 4.58 4.56
C ALA A 14 -4.85 4.97 5.64
N ARG A 15 -5.32 5.53 6.77
CA ARG A 15 -4.44 5.88 7.90
C ARG A 15 -3.78 4.63 8.51
N ALA A 16 -4.57 3.58 8.74
CA ALA A 16 -4.06 2.33 9.30
C ALA A 16 -2.95 1.70 8.43
N LEU A 17 -3.06 1.78 7.09
CA LEU A 17 -2.01 1.29 6.20
C LEU A 17 -0.70 2.05 6.31
N VAL A 18 -0.76 3.38 6.39
CA VAL A 18 0.41 4.24 6.54
C VAL A 18 1.12 3.88 7.84
N ASP A 19 0.37 3.76 8.94
CA ASP A 19 0.93 3.48 10.26
C ASP A 19 1.47 2.03 10.40
N ALA A 20 0.94 1.09 9.63
CA ALA A 20 1.30 -0.33 9.73
C ALA A 20 2.57 -0.71 8.97
N CYS A 21 2.91 0.01 7.90
CA CYS A 21 4.04 -0.30 7.04
C CYS A 21 5.36 0.17 7.68
N PRO A 22 6.31 -0.74 7.99
CA PRO A 22 7.55 -0.37 8.67
C PRO A 22 8.55 0.41 7.78
N VAL A 23 8.31 0.48 6.47
CA VAL A 23 9.19 1.09 5.48
C VAL A 23 8.46 2.15 4.63
N GLU A 24 7.37 2.71 5.15
CA GLU A 24 6.75 3.92 4.59
C GLU A 24 6.33 3.83 3.10
N ILE A 25 5.98 2.63 2.61
CA ILE A 25 5.50 2.40 1.23
C ILE A 25 4.20 3.16 0.94
N PHE A 26 3.40 3.41 1.97
CA PHE A 26 2.07 4.00 1.83
C PHE A 26 2.09 5.46 2.27
N GLU A 27 1.69 6.36 1.37
CA GLU A 27 1.55 7.79 1.67
C GLU A 27 0.09 8.23 1.61
N PRO A 28 -0.40 9.01 2.60
CA PRO A 28 -1.77 9.50 2.59
C PRO A 28 -1.97 10.58 1.52
N ILE A 29 -3.05 10.47 0.74
CA ILE A 29 -3.56 11.53 -0.14
C ILE A 29 -5.03 11.72 0.15
N ASP A 30 -5.39 12.86 0.74
CA ASP A 30 -6.75 13.19 1.18
C ASP A 30 -7.39 12.07 2.04
N ARG A 31 -8.28 11.28 1.43
CA ARG A 31 -9.01 10.18 2.05
C ARG A 31 -8.57 8.81 1.49
N ARG A 32 -7.39 8.77 0.89
CA ARG A 32 -6.86 7.67 0.09
C ARG A 32 -5.39 7.46 0.46
N VAL A 33 -4.80 6.43 -0.13
CA VAL A 33 -3.37 6.12 0.00
C VAL A 33 -2.80 5.98 -1.40
N ARG A 34 -1.56 6.44 -1.60
CA ARG A 34 -0.75 6.10 -2.78
C ARG A 34 0.45 5.29 -2.35
N VAL A 35 1.05 4.59 -3.31
CA VAL A 35 2.34 3.93 -3.13
C VAL A 35 3.46 4.93 -3.39
N ASN A 36 4.39 5.03 -2.44
CA ASN A 36 5.67 5.71 -2.60
C ASN A 36 6.62 4.82 -3.39
N LYS A 37 6.89 5.20 -4.63
CA LYS A 37 7.75 4.43 -5.54
C LYS A 37 9.21 4.37 -5.09
N ASP A 38 9.68 5.34 -4.31
CA ASP A 38 11.04 5.35 -3.79
C ASP A 38 11.24 4.36 -2.62
N GLN A 39 10.15 3.87 -2.02
CA GLN A 39 10.17 2.91 -0.92
C GLN A 39 9.57 1.54 -1.31
N GLU A 40 9.00 1.40 -2.51
CA GLU A 40 8.28 0.20 -2.94
C GLU A 40 9.14 -1.07 -2.86
N ASP A 41 10.42 -0.97 -3.22
CA ASP A 41 11.38 -2.08 -3.20
C ASP A 41 11.90 -2.43 -1.79
N GLU A 42 11.68 -1.57 -0.79
CA GLU A 42 12.09 -1.83 0.60
C GLU A 42 11.10 -2.76 1.34
N CYS A 43 10.11 -3.30 0.62
CA CYS A 43 9.09 -4.19 1.16
C CYS A 43 9.71 -5.43 1.85
N THR A 44 9.53 -5.52 3.17
CA THR A 44 10.04 -6.63 4.00
C THR A 44 9.12 -7.86 4.05
N LEU A 45 8.06 -7.92 3.24
CA LEU A 45 7.08 -9.01 3.22
C LEU A 45 6.42 -9.31 4.58
N CYS A 46 6.25 -8.30 5.43
CA CYS A 46 5.70 -8.48 6.78
C CYS A 46 4.18 -8.82 6.84
N GLY A 47 3.44 -8.66 5.73
CA GLY A 47 2.02 -9.02 5.63
C GLY A 47 1.01 -8.07 6.26
N ARG A 48 1.44 -7.07 7.04
CA ARG A 48 0.53 -6.16 7.78
C ARG A 48 -0.47 -5.40 6.90
N CYS A 49 -0.06 -5.01 5.69
CA CYS A 49 -0.94 -4.32 4.75
C CYS A 49 -2.08 -5.22 4.24
N LEU A 50 -1.84 -6.54 4.14
CA LEU A 50 -2.85 -7.52 3.74
C LEU A 50 -3.90 -7.71 4.85
N GLU A 51 -3.49 -7.65 6.13
CA GLU A 51 -4.43 -7.72 7.26
C GLU A 51 -5.43 -6.55 7.26
N ILE A 52 -5.02 -5.38 6.78
CA ILE A 52 -5.84 -4.15 6.75
C ILE A 52 -6.66 -4.05 5.47
N ALA A 53 -6.04 -4.28 4.33
CA ALA A 53 -6.64 -4.03 3.02
C ALA A 53 -7.27 -5.26 2.39
N GLY A 54 -6.86 -6.48 2.78
CA GLY A 54 -7.25 -7.73 2.14
C GLY A 54 -6.93 -7.70 0.64
N ASP A 55 -7.88 -8.17 -0.17
CA ASP A 55 -7.77 -8.28 -1.64
C ASP A 55 -7.64 -6.93 -2.38
N ARG A 56 -7.64 -5.79 -1.65
CA ARG A 56 -7.40 -4.45 -2.20
C ARG A 56 -5.91 -4.14 -2.36
N ILE A 57 -5.02 -4.97 -1.81
CA ILE A 57 -3.57 -4.87 -1.98
C ILE A 57 -3.03 -6.22 -2.45
N GLU A 58 -2.09 -6.17 -3.39
CA GLU A 58 -1.32 -7.32 -3.87
C GLU A 58 0.17 -7.02 -3.70
N ILE A 59 0.93 -7.99 -3.19
CA ILE A 59 2.39 -7.91 -3.10
C ILE A 59 2.96 -8.65 -4.31
N ILE A 60 3.54 -7.91 -5.25
CA ILE A 60 4.19 -8.46 -6.45
C ILE A 60 5.69 -8.49 -6.20
N LYS A 61 6.29 -9.67 -6.30
CA LYS A 61 7.75 -9.82 -6.25
C LYS A 61 8.30 -9.61 -7.65
N HIS A 62 9.08 -8.55 -7.83
CA HIS A 62 9.86 -8.34 -9.04
C HIS A 62 11.13 -9.19 -8.92
N TYR A 63 11.14 -10.35 -9.59
CA TYR A 63 12.36 -11.11 -9.83
C TYR A 63 12.93 -10.64 -11.17
N ASP A 64 14.24 -10.42 -11.22
CA ASP A 64 15.02 -10.44 -12.47
C ASP A 64 15.39 -11.90 -12.80
#